data_AF-A0A8J3JW85-F1
#
_entry.id   AF-A0A8J3JW85-F1
#
_cell.length_a   1.000
_cell.length_b   1.000
_cell.length_c   1.000
_cell.angle_alpha   90.00
_cell.angle_beta   90.00
_cell.angle_gamma   90.00
#
_symmetry.space_group_name_H-M   'P 1'
#
loop_
_entity.id
_entity.type
_entity.pdbx_description
1 polymer ?
#
loop_
_entity_poly.entity_id
_entity_poly.type
_entity_poly.pdbx_seq_one_letter_code
_entity_poly.pdbx_strand_id
1 'polypeptide(L)'
;MTAQEKKQPKSRISGPQLAFAGVVLAALIGVTPALLDRLLPDDTPTGTGSPPPPSASGSPSPVAFTLTSAVSVPQCADITGYGTKPQGREVGLFIQVPGDTKYYWEKVLKFDGDSWRADRVVIGAPGDAGKEFNLVLVPLSVQAVVEFSKHDGTAYAVDNPPVAPITQFRVTRTTDLGSC
;
A
#
# COMPACT_ATOMS: atom_id res chain seq x y z
N MET A 1 -60.03 17.16 -1.49
CA MET A 1 -60.17 16.80 -0.06
C MET A 1 -59.92 15.29 -0.02
N THR A 2 -58.88 14.68 0.59
CA THR A 2 -58.06 15.01 1.76
C THR A 2 -56.79 14.11 1.77
N ALA A 3 -55.65 14.63 2.27
CA ALA A 3 -54.43 14.04 2.92
C ALA A 3 -53.91 12.61 2.58
N GLN A 4 -52.65 12.39 2.15
CA GLN A 4 -51.36 12.33 2.89
C GLN A 4 -51.26 11.22 3.98
N GLU A 5 -50.35 10.25 3.84
CA GLU A 5 -49.07 10.19 4.61
C GLU A 5 -48.35 8.82 4.52
N LYS A 6 -47.02 8.91 4.52
CA LYS A 6 -45.95 7.90 4.50
C LYS A 6 -46.04 6.82 5.60
N LYS A 7 -45.42 5.65 5.35
CA LYS A 7 -44.38 5.12 6.26
C LYS A 7 -43.48 4.05 5.61
N GLN A 8 -42.19 4.26 5.87
CA GLN A 8 -41.00 3.58 5.38
C GLN A 8 -40.79 2.19 6.04
N PRO A 9 -40.16 1.22 5.36
CA PRO A 9 -39.91 -0.12 5.89
C PRO A 9 -38.76 -0.15 6.92
N LYS A 10 -38.98 -0.83 8.04
CA LYS A 10 -38.02 -0.99 9.14
C LYS A 10 -37.31 -2.35 9.02
N SER A 11 -36.08 -2.33 8.53
CA SER A 11 -35.11 -3.43 8.66
C SER A 11 -34.38 -3.30 10.00
N ARG A 12 -34.20 -4.42 10.72
CA ARG A 12 -32.90 -4.88 11.23
C ARG A 12 -33.05 -6.12 12.12
N ILE A 13 -32.46 -7.20 11.64
CA ILE A 13 -31.97 -8.34 12.40
C ILE A 13 -30.66 -7.91 13.07
N SER A 14 -30.46 -8.20 14.36
CA SER A 14 -29.13 -8.30 14.96
C SER A 14 -29.18 -9.14 16.23
N GLY A 15 -28.57 -10.32 16.17
CA GLY A 15 -28.37 -11.20 17.33
C GLY A 15 -27.17 -10.78 18.19
N PRO A 16 -27.05 -11.32 19.42
CA PRO A 16 -25.97 -10.98 20.34
C PRO A 16 -24.65 -11.70 20.01
N GLN A 17 -23.57 -10.96 20.25
CA GLN A 17 -22.16 -11.27 20.02
C GLN A 17 -21.64 -12.34 20.99
N LEU A 18 -20.83 -13.27 20.47
CA LEU A 18 -20.05 -14.22 21.26
C LEU A 18 -18.72 -13.58 21.68
N ALA A 19 -18.46 -13.58 22.99
CA ALA A 19 -17.19 -13.24 23.59
C ALA A 19 -16.23 -14.44 23.54
N PHE A 20 -14.98 -14.21 23.12
CA PHE A 20 -13.89 -15.16 23.31
C PHE A 20 -12.66 -14.45 23.89
N ALA A 21 -12.06 -15.12 24.86
CA ALA A 21 -10.96 -14.74 25.73
C ALA A 21 -9.58 -14.83 25.05
N GLY A 22 -8.54 -14.31 25.72
CA GLY A 22 -7.16 -14.71 25.41
C GLY A 22 -6.07 -13.85 26.06
N VAL A 23 -5.56 -14.31 27.21
CA VAL A 23 -4.33 -13.84 27.88
C VAL A 23 -3.11 -14.51 27.26
N VAL A 24 -2.01 -13.79 26.98
CA VAL A 24 -0.63 -14.34 27.06
C VAL A 24 0.37 -13.24 27.47
N LEU A 25 1.17 -13.58 28.47
CA LEU A 25 2.29 -12.87 29.09
C LEU A 25 3.62 -13.45 28.56
N ALA A 26 4.67 -12.66 28.29
CA ALA A 26 6.07 -13.10 28.46
C ALA A 26 7.07 -11.94 28.33
N ALA A 27 7.84 -11.74 29.40
CA ALA A 27 9.02 -10.89 29.47
C ALA A 27 10.27 -11.63 28.98
N LEU A 28 11.26 -10.91 28.42
CA LEU A 28 12.61 -11.42 28.21
C LEU A 28 13.66 -10.38 28.64
N ILE A 29 14.55 -10.86 29.50
CA ILE A 29 15.66 -10.20 30.18
C ILE A 29 16.95 -10.50 29.42
N GLY A 30 17.82 -9.49 29.28
CA GLY A 30 19.29 -9.57 29.40
C GLY A 30 20.09 -10.21 28.26
N VAL A 31 21.18 -9.56 27.86
CA VAL A 31 22.59 -9.99 28.08
C VAL A 31 23.52 -8.99 27.38
N THR A 32 24.33 -8.28 28.16
CA THR A 32 25.58 -7.64 27.72
C THR A 32 26.72 -8.66 27.75
N PRO A 33 27.75 -8.47 26.93
CA PRO A 33 29.10 -8.61 27.49
C PRO A 33 30.01 -7.45 27.10
N ALA A 34 30.59 -6.82 28.13
CA ALA A 34 31.86 -6.12 28.04
C ALA A 34 32.96 -7.11 28.44
N LEU A 35 33.94 -7.33 27.56
CA LEU A 35 35.24 -7.96 27.78
C LEU A 35 36.02 -7.69 26.47
N LEU A 36 37.28 -7.25 26.41
CA LEU A 36 38.31 -7.08 27.40
C LEU A 36 39.46 -6.34 26.69
N ASP A 37 40.05 -5.36 27.37
CA ASP A 37 41.48 -5.02 27.42
C ASP A 37 42.41 -5.50 26.28
N ARG A 38 43.04 -4.54 25.57
CA ARG A 38 44.45 -4.70 25.19
C ARG A 38 45.18 -3.37 24.99
N LEU A 39 46.10 -3.14 25.91
CA LEU A 39 47.14 -2.11 25.94
C LEU A 39 48.10 -2.20 24.71
N LEU A 40 48.62 -1.02 24.33
CA LEU A 40 49.74 -0.60 23.42
C LEU A 40 51.00 -1.53 23.34
N PRO A 41 52.08 -1.24 22.55
CA PRO A 41 52.27 -0.52 21.26
C PRO A 41 53.27 -1.22 20.24
N ASP A 42 53.42 -0.59 19.06
CA ASP A 42 54.57 -0.57 18.10
C ASP A 42 54.94 -1.77 17.19
N ASP A 43 55.67 -1.39 16.12
CA ASP A 43 56.34 -2.13 15.05
C ASP A 43 55.64 -2.29 13.67
N THR A 44 56.15 -1.51 12.70
CA THR A 44 56.02 -1.75 11.25
C THR A 44 57.18 -2.67 10.82
N PRO A 45 57.00 -3.67 9.92
CA PRO A 45 57.40 -3.41 8.52
C PRO A 45 56.62 -4.21 7.44
N THR A 46 56.53 -3.63 6.24
CA THR A 46 56.46 -4.27 4.90
C THR A 46 55.33 -5.27 4.60
N GLY A 47 54.45 -4.93 3.65
CA GLY A 47 53.67 -5.96 2.95
C GLY A 47 52.57 -5.43 2.03
N THR A 48 52.88 -5.37 0.74
CA THR A 48 52.00 -5.68 -0.40
C THR A 48 50.62 -5.02 -0.45
N GLY A 49 50.46 -4.09 -1.40
CA GLY A 49 49.16 -3.52 -1.76
C GLY A 49 48.09 -4.60 -1.92
N SER A 50 47.07 -4.53 -1.07
CA SER A 50 45.87 -5.33 -1.20
C SER A 50 45.11 -4.87 -2.46
N PRO A 51 44.61 -5.79 -3.31
CA PRO A 51 43.64 -5.41 -4.32
C PRO A 51 42.45 -4.73 -3.63
N PRO A 52 41.82 -3.70 -4.24
CA PRO A 52 40.65 -3.08 -3.65
C PRO A 52 39.61 -4.17 -3.35
N PRO A 53 38.88 -4.08 -2.23
CA PRO A 53 37.87 -5.06 -1.88
C PRO A 53 36.91 -5.22 -3.07
N PRO A 54 36.44 -6.44 -3.39
CA PRO A 54 35.38 -6.60 -4.36
C PRO A 54 34.24 -5.69 -3.91
N SER A 55 33.84 -4.77 -4.80
CA SER A 55 32.72 -3.87 -4.56
C SER A 55 31.52 -4.73 -4.21
N ALA A 56 31.23 -4.81 -2.92
CA ALA A 56 30.09 -5.53 -2.40
C ALA A 56 28.86 -4.88 -3.03
N SER A 57 28.20 -5.69 -3.86
CA SER A 57 26.79 -5.67 -4.20
C SER A 57 26.10 -4.34 -3.93
N GLY A 58 25.86 -3.59 -5.02
CA GLY A 58 24.98 -2.44 -5.00
C GLY A 58 23.71 -2.80 -4.22
N SER A 59 23.53 -2.12 -3.08
CA SER A 59 22.28 -2.14 -2.35
C SER A 59 21.18 -1.79 -3.37
N PRO A 60 20.10 -2.58 -3.52
CA PRO A 60 19.03 -2.18 -4.40
C PRO A 60 18.56 -0.81 -3.93
N SER A 61 18.77 0.20 -4.77
CA SER A 61 18.28 1.54 -4.47
C SER A 61 16.80 1.44 -4.16
N PRO A 62 16.31 2.11 -3.10
CA PRO A 62 14.90 2.11 -2.80
C PRO A 62 14.12 2.51 -4.05
N VAL A 63 13.16 1.67 -4.43
CA VAL A 63 12.27 1.99 -5.55
C VAL A 63 11.45 3.23 -5.17
N ALA A 64 11.82 4.38 -5.72
CA ALA A 64 11.07 5.60 -5.52
C ALA A 64 9.87 5.60 -6.48
N PHE A 65 8.67 5.48 -5.92
CA PHE A 65 7.43 5.65 -6.67
C PHE A 65 6.99 7.11 -6.61
N THR A 66 6.66 7.69 -7.76
CA THR A 66 6.14 9.06 -7.89
C THR A 66 4.88 9.07 -8.75
N LEU A 67 3.96 9.98 -8.45
CA LEU A 67 2.77 10.22 -9.25
C LEU A 67 3.09 11.30 -10.29
N THR A 68 2.70 11.08 -11.54
CA THR A 68 2.86 12.07 -12.63
C THR A 68 1.53 12.58 -13.16
N SER A 69 0.44 11.84 -12.95
CA SER A 69 -0.91 12.33 -13.19
C SER A 69 -1.27 13.48 -12.25
N ALA A 70 -2.32 14.23 -12.59
CA ALA A 70 -2.85 15.26 -11.71
C ALA A 70 -3.24 14.68 -10.34
N VAL A 71 -3.08 15.47 -9.28
CA VAL A 71 -3.57 15.11 -7.93
C VAL A 71 -5.06 15.40 -7.76
N SER A 72 -5.65 16.20 -8.65
CA SER A 72 -7.09 16.35 -8.78
C SER A 72 -7.56 15.50 -9.96
N VAL A 73 -8.38 14.48 -9.68
CA VAL A 73 -8.72 13.42 -10.63
C VAL A 73 -10.22 13.21 -10.71
N PRO A 74 -10.78 12.91 -11.90
CA PRO A 74 -12.19 12.51 -12.03
C PRO A 74 -12.46 11.21 -11.27
N GLN A 75 -13.75 10.85 -11.14
CA GLN A 75 -14.13 9.58 -10.51
C GLN A 75 -13.52 8.38 -11.25
N CYS A 76 -13.49 8.39 -12.57
CA CYS A 76 -12.79 7.39 -13.37
C CYS A 76 -11.59 8.02 -14.09
N ALA A 77 -10.38 7.57 -13.76
CA ALA A 77 -9.15 8.15 -14.29
C ALA A 77 -8.11 7.08 -14.65
N ASP A 78 -7.28 7.39 -15.65
CA ASP A 78 -6.00 6.71 -15.81
C ASP A 78 -4.98 7.36 -14.88
N ILE A 79 -4.30 6.55 -14.08
CA ILE A 79 -3.28 7.00 -13.12
C ILE A 79 -1.92 6.57 -13.63
N THR A 80 -0.97 7.49 -13.65
CA THR A 80 0.38 7.26 -14.17
C THR A 80 1.45 7.76 -13.22
N GLY A 81 2.63 7.16 -13.31
CA GLY A 81 3.76 7.59 -12.51
C GLY A 81 5.08 6.96 -12.93
N TYR A 82 6.11 7.22 -12.14
CA TYR A 82 7.42 6.57 -12.27
C TYR A 82 7.71 5.70 -11.05
N GLY A 83 8.52 4.67 -11.25
CA GLY A 83 8.94 3.70 -10.25
C GLY A 83 9.28 2.37 -10.88
N THR A 84 10.30 1.72 -10.34
CA THR A 84 10.77 0.41 -10.82
C THR A 84 9.92 -0.73 -10.24
N LYS A 85 9.52 -1.70 -11.05
CA LYS A 85 8.79 -2.87 -10.54
C LYS A 85 9.64 -3.66 -9.53
N PRO A 86 9.15 -3.94 -8.30
CA PRO A 86 9.90 -4.77 -7.35
C PRO A 86 10.10 -6.18 -7.91
N GLN A 87 11.31 -6.73 -7.78
CA GLN A 87 11.65 -8.04 -8.34
C GLN A 87 10.75 -9.15 -7.78
N GLY A 88 10.22 -9.99 -8.68
CA GLY A 88 9.37 -11.13 -8.32
C GLY A 88 8.01 -10.77 -7.72
N ARG A 89 7.59 -9.51 -7.80
CA ARG A 89 6.30 -9.02 -7.28
C ARG A 89 5.54 -8.25 -8.34
N GLU A 90 4.23 -8.29 -8.24
CA GLU A 90 3.35 -7.32 -8.90
C GLU A 90 3.07 -6.15 -7.95
N VAL A 91 2.49 -5.07 -8.46
CA VAL A 91 2.05 -3.95 -7.62
C VAL A 91 0.57 -3.75 -7.82
N GLY A 92 -0.20 -3.89 -6.74
CA GLY A 92 -1.62 -3.60 -6.68
C GLY A 92 -1.86 -2.15 -6.26
N LEU A 93 -2.87 -1.53 -6.86
CA LEU A 93 -3.41 -0.25 -6.48
C LEU A 93 -4.69 -0.47 -5.65
N PHE A 94 -4.68 0.12 -4.45
CA PHE A 94 -5.82 0.20 -3.57
C PHE A 94 -6.22 1.66 -3.37
N ILE A 95 -7.49 1.91 -3.10
CA ILE A 95 -8.02 3.22 -2.71
C ILE A 95 -8.40 3.16 -1.24
N GLN A 96 -8.02 4.18 -0.48
CA GLN A 96 -8.40 4.31 0.91
C GLN A 96 -8.88 5.73 1.18
N VAL A 97 -10.01 5.87 1.87
CA VAL A 97 -10.44 7.17 2.40
C VAL A 97 -9.54 7.49 3.61
N PRO A 98 -8.93 8.70 3.69
CA PRO A 98 -8.11 9.07 4.84
C PRO A 98 -8.86 8.91 6.17
N GLY A 99 -8.28 8.14 7.09
CA GLY A 99 -8.87 7.86 8.40
C GLY A 99 -9.84 6.67 8.44
N ASP A 100 -10.16 6.07 7.28
CA ASP A 100 -10.89 4.81 7.21
C ASP A 100 -9.93 3.61 7.37
N THR A 101 -10.46 2.49 7.85
CA THR A 101 -9.72 1.23 7.97
C THR A 101 -9.81 0.37 6.72
N LYS A 102 -10.74 0.65 5.81
CA LYS A 102 -10.94 -0.15 4.60
C LYS A 102 -10.05 0.29 3.44
N TYR A 103 -9.54 -0.71 2.72
CA TYR A 103 -8.81 -0.56 1.46
C TYR A 103 -9.60 -1.21 0.34
N TYR A 104 -9.91 -0.45 -0.70
CA TYR A 104 -10.68 -0.90 -1.85
C TYR A 104 -9.72 -1.31 -2.96
N TRP A 105 -9.83 -2.56 -3.42
CA TRP A 105 -9.08 -3.04 -4.58
C TRP A 105 -9.53 -2.32 -5.84
N GLU A 106 -8.57 -1.86 -6.64
CA GLU A 106 -8.85 -1.37 -7.99
C GLU A 106 -8.22 -2.26 -9.04
N LYS A 107 -6.88 -2.22 -9.16
CA LYS A 107 -6.15 -2.85 -10.28
C LYS A 107 -4.70 -3.16 -9.98
N VAL A 108 -4.11 -4.02 -10.81
CA VAL A 108 -2.65 -4.17 -10.92
C VAL A 108 -2.06 -3.07 -11.79
N LEU A 109 -0.90 -2.54 -11.41
CA LEU A 109 -0.12 -1.61 -12.22
C LEU A 109 0.50 -2.31 -13.42
N LYS A 110 0.46 -1.66 -14.58
CA LYS A 110 1.21 -2.04 -15.78
C LYS A 110 2.50 -1.24 -15.82
N PHE A 111 3.64 -1.94 -15.86
CA PHE A 111 4.96 -1.32 -15.93
C PHE A 111 5.49 -1.34 -17.37
N ASP A 112 6.15 -0.25 -17.77
CA ASP A 112 6.93 -0.11 -18.99
C ASP A 112 8.26 0.60 -18.64
N GLY A 113 9.33 -0.17 -18.50
CA GLY A 113 10.57 0.29 -17.89
C GLY A 113 10.34 0.81 -16.46
N ASP A 114 10.74 2.06 -16.23
CA ASP A 114 10.53 2.77 -14.96
C ASP A 114 9.22 3.59 -14.93
N SER A 115 8.37 3.47 -15.95
CA SER A 115 7.04 4.08 -15.96
C SER A 115 6.01 3.04 -15.55
N TRP A 116 4.94 3.49 -14.89
CA TRP A 116 3.80 2.64 -14.57
C TRP A 116 2.47 3.35 -14.83
N ARG A 117 1.44 2.56 -15.09
CA ARG A 117 0.07 3.04 -15.28
C ARG A 117 -0.98 2.07 -14.72
N ALA A 118 -2.09 2.63 -14.24
CA ALA A 118 -3.32 1.92 -13.91
C ALA A 118 -4.47 2.56 -14.69
N ASP A 119 -5.18 1.74 -15.46
CA ASP A 119 -6.17 2.23 -16.42
C ASP A 119 -7.57 2.19 -15.81
N ARG A 120 -8.37 3.23 -16.01
CA ARG A 120 -9.77 3.27 -15.57
C ARG A 120 -9.94 2.92 -14.08
N VAL A 121 -9.17 3.59 -13.24
CA VAL A 121 -9.25 3.50 -11.78
C VAL A 121 -10.49 4.25 -11.30
N VAL A 122 -11.32 3.62 -10.47
CA VAL A 122 -12.49 4.26 -9.87
C VAL A 122 -12.12 4.82 -8.50
N ILE A 123 -12.31 6.12 -8.31
CA ILE A 123 -11.92 6.87 -7.11
C ILE A 123 -13.18 7.31 -6.38
N GLY A 124 -13.56 6.53 -5.38
CA GLY A 124 -14.75 6.78 -4.56
C GLY A 124 -16.08 6.53 -5.28
N ALA A 125 -17.17 6.73 -4.56
CA ALA A 125 -18.53 6.56 -5.06
C ALA A 125 -19.08 7.88 -5.62
N PRO A 126 -20.10 7.92 -6.49
CA PRO A 126 -20.57 9.14 -7.17
C PRO A 126 -20.83 10.38 -6.27
N GLY A 127 -21.16 10.20 -4.98
CA GLY A 127 -21.39 11.29 -4.01
C GLY A 127 -20.15 11.89 -3.34
N ASP A 128 -18.95 11.37 -3.58
CA ASP A 128 -17.70 11.77 -2.90
C ASP A 128 -16.91 12.92 -3.58
N ALA A 129 -17.58 13.81 -4.34
CA ALA A 129 -16.89 14.92 -5.00
C ALA A 129 -16.22 15.84 -3.97
N GLY A 130 -15.00 16.29 -4.28
CA GLY A 130 -14.21 17.16 -3.41
C GLY A 130 -13.54 16.45 -2.23
N LYS A 131 -13.77 15.13 -2.04
CA LYS A 131 -13.12 14.37 -0.97
C LYS A 131 -11.72 13.94 -1.36
N GLU A 132 -10.89 13.75 -0.34
CA GLU A 132 -9.54 13.20 -0.49
C GLU A 132 -9.55 11.68 -0.43
N PHE A 133 -8.64 11.07 -1.19
CA PHE A 133 -8.40 9.64 -1.24
C PHE A 133 -6.89 9.40 -1.24
N ASN A 134 -6.47 8.30 -0.63
CA ASN A 134 -5.12 7.78 -0.73
C ASN A 134 -5.10 6.68 -1.80
N LEU A 135 -4.27 6.87 -2.82
CA LEU A 135 -3.85 5.83 -3.76
C LEU A 135 -2.72 5.04 -3.11
N VAL A 136 -2.96 3.79 -2.73
CA VAL A 136 -2.04 2.98 -1.93
C VAL A 136 -1.45 1.89 -2.82
N LEU A 137 -0.14 1.93 -3.03
CA LEU A 137 0.58 0.94 -3.85
C LEU A 137 1.14 -0.16 -2.96
N VAL A 138 0.73 -1.41 -3.23
CA VAL A 138 1.04 -2.58 -2.41
C VAL A 138 1.75 -3.63 -3.26
N PRO A 139 2.91 -4.17 -2.84
CA PRO A 139 3.57 -5.25 -3.54
C PRO A 139 2.80 -6.55 -3.32
N LEU A 140 2.43 -7.25 -4.39
CA LEU A 140 1.63 -8.46 -4.32
C LEU A 140 2.40 -9.67 -4.84
N SER A 141 2.10 -10.84 -4.29
CA SER A 141 2.46 -12.11 -4.92
C SER A 141 1.58 -12.35 -6.15
N VAL A 142 2.03 -13.21 -7.05
CA VAL A 142 1.23 -13.62 -8.23
C VAL A 142 -0.10 -14.23 -7.81
N GLN A 143 -0.12 -15.03 -6.74
CA GLN A 143 -1.36 -15.64 -6.22
C GLN A 143 -2.32 -14.58 -5.67
N ALA A 144 -1.82 -13.58 -4.96
CA ALA A 144 -2.65 -12.48 -4.46
C ALA A 144 -3.26 -11.71 -5.64
N VAL A 145 -2.47 -11.40 -6.68
CA VAL A 145 -3.01 -10.75 -7.89
C VAL A 145 -4.12 -11.57 -8.51
N VAL A 146 -3.94 -12.88 -8.69
CA VAL A 146 -4.99 -13.75 -9.25
C VAL A 146 -6.27 -13.68 -8.42
N GLU A 147 -6.16 -13.62 -7.10
CA GLU A 147 -7.34 -13.51 -6.21
C GLU A 147 -8.01 -12.14 -6.33
N PHE A 148 -7.25 -11.05 -6.16
CA PHE A 148 -7.78 -9.70 -6.21
C PHE A 148 -8.35 -9.34 -7.59
N SER A 149 -7.70 -9.77 -8.67
CA SER A 149 -8.16 -9.49 -10.04
C SER A 149 -9.49 -10.15 -10.39
N LYS A 150 -10.01 -11.10 -9.60
CA LYS A 150 -11.41 -11.57 -9.73
C LYS A 150 -12.42 -10.48 -9.42
N HIS A 151 -12.00 -9.41 -8.76
CA HIS A 151 -12.82 -8.30 -8.32
C HIS A 151 -12.61 -7.01 -9.14
N ASP A 152 -11.81 -7.05 -10.21
CA ASP A 152 -11.58 -5.89 -11.08
C ASP A 152 -12.90 -5.27 -11.58
N GLY A 153 -13.05 -3.97 -11.39
CA GLY A 153 -14.27 -3.23 -11.78
C GLY A 153 -15.45 -3.39 -10.82
N THR A 154 -15.27 -4.11 -9.70
CA THR A 154 -16.26 -4.21 -8.62
C THR A 154 -15.71 -3.62 -7.34
N ALA A 155 -16.56 -3.01 -6.53
CA ALA A 155 -16.14 -2.49 -5.23
C ALA A 155 -15.83 -3.67 -4.28
N TYR A 156 -14.54 -3.91 -4.04
CA TYR A 156 -14.07 -4.97 -3.15
C TYR A 156 -13.15 -4.41 -2.06
N ALA A 157 -13.62 -4.48 -0.82
CA ALA A 157 -12.93 -3.92 0.33
C ALA A 157 -12.27 -5.00 1.20
N VAL A 158 -11.06 -4.72 1.66
CA VAL A 158 -10.35 -5.52 2.67
C VAL A 158 -10.04 -4.67 3.90
N ASP A 159 -9.95 -5.31 5.07
CA ASP A 159 -9.58 -4.63 6.31
C ASP A 159 -8.13 -4.18 6.34
N ASN A 160 -7.23 -4.93 5.69
CA ASN A 160 -5.83 -4.57 5.55
C ASN A 160 -5.32 -5.07 4.20
N PRO A 161 -4.35 -4.36 3.58
CA PRO A 161 -3.66 -4.90 2.44
C PRO A 161 -2.87 -6.17 2.85
N PRO A 162 -2.62 -7.10 1.91
CA PRO A 162 -1.94 -8.37 2.21
C PRO A 162 -0.54 -8.21 2.82
N VAL A 163 0.12 -7.10 2.50
CA VAL A 163 1.42 -6.70 3.03
C VAL A 163 1.48 -5.17 3.14
N ALA A 164 2.53 -4.65 3.78
CA ALA A 164 2.74 -3.21 3.93
C ALA A 164 2.80 -2.47 2.57
N PRO A 165 2.17 -1.29 2.45
CA PRO A 165 2.30 -0.45 1.26
C PRO A 165 3.75 -0.03 0.99
N ILE A 166 4.12 0.07 -0.29
CA ILE A 166 5.40 0.68 -0.71
C ILE A 166 5.30 2.20 -0.63
N THR A 167 4.17 2.76 -1.06
CA THR A 167 3.94 4.20 -1.06
C THR A 167 2.43 4.49 -1.05
N GLN A 168 2.11 5.75 -0.79
CA GLN A 168 0.77 6.28 -0.95
C GLN A 168 0.80 7.69 -1.52
N PHE A 169 -0.18 8.02 -2.36
CA PHE A 169 -0.37 9.36 -2.90
C PHE A 169 -1.73 9.89 -2.49
N ARG A 170 -1.79 11.15 -2.05
CA ARG A 170 -3.06 11.80 -1.77
C ARG A 170 -3.58 12.46 -3.04
N VAL A 171 -4.84 12.18 -3.37
CA VAL A 171 -5.56 12.78 -4.48
C VAL A 171 -6.90 13.31 -4.03
N THR A 172 -7.43 14.29 -4.74
CA THR A 172 -8.77 14.85 -4.52
C THR A 172 -9.66 14.48 -5.69
N ARG A 173 -10.83 13.91 -5.41
CA ARG A 173 -11.79 13.61 -6.47
C ARG A 173 -12.48 14.88 -6.96
N THR A 174 -12.48 15.13 -8.25
CA THR A 174 -13.23 16.23 -8.85
C THR A 174 -14.73 15.88 -8.94
N THR A 175 -15.51 16.85 -9.42
CA THR A 175 -16.92 16.65 -9.77
C THR A 175 -17.10 15.85 -11.06
N ASP A 176 -16.06 15.71 -11.88
CA ASP A 176 -16.12 15.01 -13.15
C ASP A 176 -16.16 13.50 -12.94
N LEU A 177 -17.04 12.81 -13.67
CA LEU A 177 -17.15 11.36 -13.56
C LEU A 177 -16.05 10.62 -14.33
N GLY A 178 -15.51 11.22 -15.39
CA GLY A 178 -14.60 10.52 -16.31
C GLY A 178 -15.32 9.42 -17.10
N SER A 179 -14.56 8.50 -17.70
CA SER A 179 -15.11 7.39 -18.49
C SER A 179 -14.41 6.07 -18.18
N CYS A 180 -15.17 5.18 -17.54
CA CYS A 180 -14.88 3.77 -17.29
C CYS A 180 -15.83 2.96 -18.17
#